data_AF-A0A917IZ06-F1
#
_entry.id   AF-A0A917IZ06-F1
#
_cell.length_a   1.000
_cell.length_b   1.000
_cell.length_c   1.000
_cell.angle_alpha   90.00
_cell.angle_beta   90.00
_cell.angle_gamma   90.00
#
_symmetry.space_group_name_H-M   'P 1'
#
loop_
_entity.id
_entity.type
_entity.pdbx_description
1 polymer ?
#
loop_
_entity_poly.entity_id
_entity_poly.type
_entity_poly.pdbx_seq_one_letter_code
_entity_poly.pdbx_strand_id
1 'polypeptide(L)'
;MDKRKSDVDVIEKVLDTCYRARPDALFFMSLLHQYEERGSLSKKQLEGLLAKARKIEEIPSGWLATLEAVILKMPTRFKSTIPVPAPVVEKDERPGQLIANILAKYPQHKRVLFLKAKYDNNEPLSALETGELEKFSKLLLKQ
;
A
#
# COMPACT_ATOMS: atom_id res chain seq x y z
N MET A 1 36.58 3.89 -23.61
CA MET A 1 35.33 4.65 -23.40
C MET A 1 34.69 4.87 -24.75
N ASP A 2 33.85 3.93 -25.17
CA ASP A 2 33.15 4.02 -26.46
C ASP A 2 32.21 5.22 -26.44
N LYS A 3 32.54 6.24 -27.25
CA LYS A 3 31.60 7.29 -27.64
C LYS A 3 30.47 6.60 -28.40
N ARG A 4 29.41 6.22 -27.69
CA ARG A 4 28.15 5.81 -28.33
C ARG A 4 27.72 6.95 -29.24
N LYS A 5 27.23 6.56 -30.41
CA LYS A 5 26.74 7.41 -31.52
C LYS A 5 26.04 8.65 -31.00
N SER A 6 26.11 9.72 -31.78
CA SER A 6 25.27 10.92 -31.72
C SER A 6 23.78 10.59 -31.82
N ASP A 7 23.27 9.79 -30.89
CA ASP A 7 21.85 9.57 -30.68
C ASP A 7 21.34 10.86 -30.06
N VAL A 8 20.42 11.49 -30.78
CA VAL A 8 19.73 12.67 -30.29
C VAL A 8 18.95 12.25 -29.05
N ASP A 9 19.35 12.76 -27.89
CA ASP A 9 18.56 12.60 -26.66
C ASP A 9 17.32 13.47 -26.74
N VAL A 10 16.21 12.88 -27.18
CA VAL A 10 14.93 13.56 -27.32
C VAL A 10 14.35 13.93 -25.95
N ILE A 11 14.63 13.15 -24.89
CA ILE A 11 14.10 13.40 -23.55
C ILE A 11 14.72 14.67 -22.97
N GLU A 12 16.05 14.78 -23.07
CA GLU A 12 16.79 15.97 -22.64
C GLU A 12 16.31 17.22 -23.40
N LYS A 13 16.17 17.14 -24.73
CA LYS A 13 15.69 18.25 -25.56
C LYS A 13 14.28 18.71 -25.17
N VAL A 14 13.37 17.76 -24.91
CA VAL A 14 12.00 18.09 -24.46
C VAL A 14 12.03 18.73 -23.07
N LEU A 15 12.86 18.23 -22.15
CA LEU A 15 13.00 18.82 -20.80
C LEU A 15 13.55 20.25 -20.85
N ASP A 16 14.63 20.49 -21.58
CA ASP A 16 15.24 21.82 -21.73
C ASP A 16 14.25 22.80 -22.38
N THR A 17 13.56 22.38 -23.44
CA THR A 17 12.53 23.23 -24.10
C THR A 17 11.38 23.54 -23.14
N CYS A 18 10.90 22.55 -22.37
CA CYS A 18 9.85 22.77 -21.37
C CYS A 18 10.30 23.73 -20.25
N TYR A 19 11.55 23.59 -19.80
CA TYR A 19 12.12 24.45 -18.78
C TYR A 19 12.28 25.88 -19.27
N ARG A 20 12.78 26.09 -20.50
CA ARG A 20 12.88 27.42 -21.12
C ARG A 20 11.54 28.09 -21.34
N ALA A 21 10.52 27.33 -21.76
CA ALA A 21 9.18 27.87 -21.98
C ALA A 21 8.46 28.25 -20.66
N ARG A 22 8.78 27.56 -19.55
CA ARG A 22 8.19 27.81 -18.22
C ARG A 22 9.23 27.61 -17.10
N PRO A 23 10.16 28.56 -16.90
CA PRO A 23 11.23 28.42 -15.91
C PRO A 23 10.70 28.44 -14.47
N ASP A 24 9.59 29.13 -14.22
CA ASP A 24 8.96 29.22 -12.88
C ASP A 24 8.31 27.90 -12.42
N ALA A 25 8.14 26.94 -13.32
CA ALA A 25 7.53 25.66 -13.00
C ALA A 25 8.57 24.74 -12.36
N LEU A 26 8.58 24.69 -11.02
CA LEU A 26 9.39 23.76 -10.20
C LEU A 26 9.38 22.31 -10.68
N PHE A 27 8.29 21.89 -11.32
CA PHE A 27 8.16 20.57 -11.92
C PHE A 27 9.22 20.27 -12.99
N PHE A 28 9.45 21.19 -13.93
CA PHE A 28 10.42 20.95 -15.01
C PHE A 28 11.85 21.03 -14.49
N MET A 29 12.13 21.97 -13.59
CA MET A 29 13.43 22.07 -12.91
C MET A 29 13.76 20.77 -12.16
N SER A 30 12.81 20.25 -11.37
CA SER A 30 13.01 19.01 -10.62
C SER A 30 13.20 17.80 -11.55
N LEU A 31 12.52 17.73 -12.69
CA LEU A 31 12.70 16.62 -13.63
C LEU A 31 14.01 16.72 -14.39
N LEU A 32 14.40 17.93 -14.81
CA LEU A 32 15.65 18.18 -15.52
C LEU A 32 16.83 17.80 -14.64
N HIS A 33 16.88 18.32 -13.41
CA HIS A 33 17.93 17.99 -12.44
C HIS A 33 18.03 16.48 -12.17
N GLN A 34 16.88 15.83 -11.94
CA GLN A 34 16.86 14.38 -11.76
C GLN A 34 17.35 13.61 -12.98
N TYR A 35 17.04 14.08 -14.20
CA TYR A 35 17.49 13.45 -15.44
C TYR A 35 19.00 13.62 -15.63
N GLU A 36 19.54 14.81 -15.34
CA GLU A 36 20.99 15.08 -15.37
C GLU A 36 21.76 14.22 -14.36
N GLU A 37 21.22 14.05 -13.15
CA GLU A 37 21.88 13.26 -12.11
C GLU A 37 21.91 11.75 -12.40
N ARG A 38 20.81 11.19 -12.93
CA ARG A 38 20.65 9.72 -13.07
C ARG A 38 20.51 9.20 -14.51
N GLY A 39 20.49 10.09 -15.50
CA GLY A 39 20.34 9.76 -16.92
C GLY A 39 19.02 9.10 -17.31
N SER A 40 17.99 9.13 -16.46
CA SER A 40 16.71 8.46 -16.71
C SER A 40 15.56 9.06 -15.90
N LEU A 41 14.32 8.82 -16.31
CA LEU A 41 13.10 9.17 -15.55
C LEU A 41 12.20 7.93 -15.43
N SER A 42 11.40 7.87 -14.37
CA SER A 42 10.38 6.83 -14.24
C SER A 42 9.27 6.99 -15.28
N LYS A 43 8.57 5.90 -15.62
CA LYS A 43 7.46 5.91 -16.59
C LYS A 43 6.41 7.00 -16.27
N LYS A 44 6.04 7.12 -14.99
CA LYS A 44 5.08 8.11 -14.51
C LYS A 44 5.57 9.55 -14.67
N GLN A 45 6.87 9.78 -14.50
CA GLN A 45 7.47 11.10 -14.72
C GLN A 45 7.48 11.47 -16.20
N LEU A 46 7.80 10.53 -17.09
CA LEU A 46 7.73 10.75 -18.53
C LEU A 46 6.29 10.97 -19.02
N GLU A 47 5.30 10.24 -18.48
CA GLU A 47 3.87 10.49 -18.73
C GLU A 47 3.47 11.92 -18.30
N GLY A 48 3.91 12.35 -17.12
CA GLY A 48 3.68 13.72 -16.63
C GLY A 48 4.37 14.79 -17.47
N LEU A 49 5.59 14.52 -17.94
CA LEU A 49 6.33 15.38 -18.86
C LEU A 49 5.56 15.53 -20.18
N LEU A 50 5.17 14.41 -20.82
CA LEU A 50 4.43 14.41 -22.09
C LEU A 50 3.12 15.22 -21.98
N ALA A 51 2.36 15.02 -20.90
CA ALA A 51 1.09 15.71 -20.68
C ALA A 51 1.24 17.24 -20.59
N LYS A 52 2.37 17.72 -20.04
CA LYS A 52 2.66 19.16 -19.95
C LYS A 52 3.33 19.71 -21.21
N ALA A 53 4.23 18.93 -21.82
CA ALA A 53 4.91 19.25 -23.06
C ALA A 53 3.94 19.46 -24.22
N ARG A 54 2.84 18.69 -24.29
CA ARG A 54 1.76 18.88 -25.28
C ARG A 54 1.10 20.27 -25.24
N LYS A 55 1.27 21.04 -24.16
CA LYS A 55 0.73 22.40 -24.01
C LYS A 55 1.72 23.49 -24.42
N ILE A 56 2.87 23.12 -24.95
CA ILE A 56 3.94 24.04 -25.37
C ILE A 56 4.09 23.89 -26.88
N GLU A 57 3.77 24.95 -27.61
CA GLU A 57 3.73 24.95 -29.08
C GLU A 57 5.12 24.84 -29.72
N GLU A 58 6.17 25.25 -28.99
CA GLU A 58 7.56 25.21 -29.46
C GLU A 58 8.10 23.79 -29.65
N ILE A 59 7.45 22.77 -29.08
CA ILE A 59 7.95 21.39 -29.11
C ILE A 59 7.49 20.71 -30.41
N PRO A 60 8.43 20.22 -31.25
CA PRO A 60 8.10 19.49 -32.46
C PRO A 60 7.28 18.23 -32.17
N SER A 61 6.26 17.96 -32.99
CA SER A 61 5.40 16.78 -32.87
C SER A 61 6.17 15.46 -32.90
N GLY A 62 7.24 15.38 -33.69
CA GLY A 62 8.12 14.20 -33.76
C GLY A 62 8.83 13.88 -32.44
N TRP A 63 9.17 14.90 -31.64
CA TRP A 63 9.79 14.70 -30.32
C TRP A 63 8.78 14.15 -29.32
N LEU A 64 7.57 14.70 -29.32
CA LEU A 64 6.46 14.19 -28.50
C LEU A 64 6.11 12.74 -28.85
N ALA A 65 6.08 12.40 -30.14
CA ALA A 65 5.82 11.04 -30.59
C ALA A 65 6.93 10.06 -30.16
N THR A 66 8.19 10.50 -30.18
CA THR A 66 9.32 9.69 -29.73
C THR A 66 9.26 9.47 -28.21
N LEU A 67 8.96 10.52 -27.44
CA LEU A 67 8.76 10.43 -25.99
C LEU A 67 7.62 9.46 -25.64
N GLU A 68 6.51 9.53 -26.37
CA GLU A 68 5.37 8.62 -26.21
C GLU A 68 5.75 7.17 -26.54
N ALA A 69 6.52 6.94 -27.61
CA ALA A 69 7.03 5.61 -27.95
C ALA A 69 7.97 5.05 -26.87
N VAL A 70 8.81 5.87 -26.24
CA VAL A 70 9.65 5.47 -25.10
C VAL A 70 8.78 5.04 -23.92
N ILE A 71 7.75 5.83 -23.58
CA ILE A 71 6.82 5.52 -22.47
C ILE A 71 6.09 4.19 -22.71
N LEU A 72 5.64 3.94 -23.94
CA LEU A 72 4.93 2.71 -24.31
C LEU A 72 5.82 1.47 -24.19
N LYS A 73 7.11 1.59 -24.49
CA LYS A 73 8.10 0.50 -24.32
C LYS A 73 8.38 0.16 -22.86
N MET A 74 8.10 1.07 -21.92
CA MET A 74 8.37 0.82 -20.50
C MET A 74 7.33 -0.11 -19.87
N PRO A 75 7.76 -1.10 -19.05
CA PRO A 75 6.85 -2.06 -18.43
C PRO A 75 5.91 -1.38 -17.42
N THR A 76 4.64 -1.76 -17.42
CA THR A 76 3.67 -1.39 -16.38
C THR A 76 3.81 -2.33 -15.19
N ARG A 77 4.39 -1.83 -14.09
CA ARG A 77 4.43 -2.57 -12.83
C ARG A 77 3.17 -2.27 -12.02
N PHE A 78 2.28 -3.25 -11.92
CA PHE A 78 1.11 -3.16 -11.04
C PHE A 78 1.56 -3.36 -9.58
N LYS A 79 1.09 -2.52 -8.67
CA LYS A 79 1.21 -2.80 -7.23
C LYS A 79 0.14 -3.83 -6.90
N SER A 80 0.54 -4.93 -6.25
CA SER A 80 -0.41 -5.93 -5.74
C SER A 80 -1.46 -5.25 -4.88
N THR A 81 -2.73 -5.57 -5.11
CA THR A 81 -3.84 -5.05 -4.32
C THR A 81 -3.64 -5.44 -2.86
N ILE A 82 -3.71 -4.46 -1.96
CA ILE A 82 -3.66 -4.70 -0.52
C ILE A 82 -4.84 -5.64 -0.20
N PRO A 83 -4.62 -6.77 0.50
CA PRO A 83 -5.72 -7.64 0.91
C PRO A 83 -6.76 -6.83 1.66
N VAL A 84 -8.03 -6.98 1.28
CA VAL A 84 -9.14 -6.33 1.98
C VAL A 84 -9.06 -6.75 3.45
N PRO A 85 -9.07 -5.80 4.42
CA PRO A 85 -9.07 -6.16 5.82
C PRO A 85 -10.28 -7.07 6.10
N ALA A 86 -10.03 -8.23 6.68
CA ALA A 86 -11.09 -9.17 7.06
C ALA A 86 -12.13 -8.44 7.91
N PRO A 87 -13.44 -8.73 7.73
CA PRO A 87 -14.47 -8.12 8.56
C PRO A 87 -14.15 -8.39 10.04
N VAL A 88 -14.25 -7.34 10.84
CA VAL A 88 -14.09 -7.41 12.30
C VAL A 88 -15.10 -8.44 12.79
N VAL A 89 -14.63 -9.62 13.18
CA VAL A 89 -15.47 -10.62 13.83
C VAL A 89 -15.96 -9.97 15.13
N GLU A 90 -17.24 -9.63 15.19
CA GLU A 90 -17.89 -9.20 16.44
C GLU A 90 -17.67 -10.33 17.45
N LYS A 91 -16.86 -10.07 18.48
CA LYS A 91 -16.65 -11.05 19.55
C LYS A 91 -17.97 -11.26 20.25
N ASP A 92 -18.44 -12.50 20.33
CA ASP A 92 -19.53 -12.85 21.23
C ASP A 92 -19.14 -12.45 22.66
N GLU A 93 -19.88 -11.53 23.26
CA GLU A 93 -19.54 -11.00 24.60
C GLU A 93 -19.87 -11.98 25.73
N ARG A 94 -20.81 -12.91 25.50
CA ARG A 94 -21.31 -13.83 26.53
C ARG A 94 -20.21 -14.74 27.11
N PRO A 95 -19.37 -15.43 26.30
CA PRO A 95 -18.28 -16.23 26.82
C PRO A 95 -17.25 -15.38 27.58
N GLY A 96 -16.98 -14.16 27.12
CA GLY A 96 -16.07 -13.22 27.80
C GLY A 96 -16.52 -12.88 29.22
N GLN A 97 -17.81 -12.59 29.40
CA GLN A 97 -18.40 -12.31 30.72
C GLN A 97 -18.33 -13.52 31.65
N LEU A 98 -18.65 -14.72 31.16
CA LEU A 98 -18.59 -15.95 31.96
C LEU A 98 -17.16 -16.30 32.39
N ILE A 99 -16.18 -16.14 31.49
CA ILE A 99 -14.75 -16.33 31.81
C ILE A 99 -14.31 -15.38 32.92
N ALA A 100 -14.63 -14.09 32.78
CA ALA A 100 -14.27 -13.06 33.77
C ALA A 100 -14.87 -13.37 35.14
N ASN A 101 -16.16 -13.73 35.20
CA ASN A 101 -16.85 -14.05 36.45
C ASN A 101 -16.25 -15.27 37.16
N ILE A 102 -15.93 -16.34 36.42
CA ILE A 102 -15.34 -17.54 37.02
C ILE A 102 -13.92 -17.27 37.52
N LEU A 103 -13.09 -16.56 36.75
CA LEU A 103 -11.71 -16.25 37.14
C LEU A 103 -11.62 -15.24 38.29
N ALA A 104 -12.64 -14.38 38.47
CA ALA A 104 -12.71 -13.50 39.62
C ALA A 104 -12.79 -14.29 40.95
N LYS A 105 -13.49 -15.43 40.96
CA LYS A 105 -13.63 -16.29 42.15
C LYS A 105 -12.56 -17.38 42.22
N TYR A 106 -12.13 -17.89 41.07
CA TYR A 106 -11.15 -18.98 40.95
C TYR A 106 -10.06 -18.62 39.92
N PRO A 107 -9.09 -17.76 40.28
CA PRO A 107 -8.09 -17.24 39.34
C PRO A 107 -7.17 -18.32 38.76
N GLN A 108 -7.03 -19.47 39.42
CA GLN A 108 -6.19 -20.59 38.99
C GLN A 108 -6.96 -21.68 38.23
N HIS A 109 -8.19 -21.43 37.79
CA HIS A 109 -8.99 -22.44 37.09
C HIS A 109 -8.43 -22.75 35.69
N LYS A 110 -7.57 -23.78 35.61
CA LYS A 110 -6.78 -24.14 34.41
C LYS A 110 -7.60 -24.19 33.12
N ARG A 111 -8.80 -24.79 33.15
CA ARG A 111 -9.65 -24.91 31.96
C ARG A 111 -10.21 -23.57 31.49
N VAL A 112 -10.52 -22.65 32.41
CA VAL A 112 -11.08 -21.34 32.07
C VAL A 112 -9.97 -20.37 31.65
N LEU A 113 -8.77 -20.51 32.21
CA LEU A 113 -7.57 -19.81 31.71
C LEU A 113 -7.24 -20.19 30.26
N PHE A 114 -7.36 -21.48 29.91
CA PHE A 114 -7.21 -21.94 28.53
C PHE A 114 -8.25 -21.31 27.60
N LEU A 115 -9.53 -21.29 28.01
CA LEU A 115 -10.61 -20.65 27.24
C LEU A 115 -10.43 -19.13 27.14
N LYS A 116 -9.89 -18.47 28.16
CA LYS A 116 -9.51 -17.05 28.14
C LYS A 116 -8.44 -16.80 27.08
N ALA A 117 -7.38 -17.61 27.05
CA ALA A 117 -6.31 -17.45 26.05
C ALA A 117 -6.85 -17.57 24.61
N LYS A 118 -7.75 -18.52 24.35
CA LYS A 118 -8.44 -18.64 23.06
C LYS A 118 -9.28 -17.41 22.72
N TYR A 119 -10.09 -16.95 23.67
CA TYR A 119 -10.96 -15.78 23.50
C TYR A 119 -10.18 -14.48 23.27
N ASP A 120 -9.06 -14.31 23.98
CA ASP A 120 -8.14 -13.18 23.84
C ASP A 120 -7.46 -13.19 22.44
N ASN A 121 -7.15 -14.39 21.93
CA ASN A 121 -6.55 -14.60 20.60
C ASN A 121 -7.55 -14.55 19.43
N ASN A 122 -8.83 -14.23 19.68
CA ASN A 122 -9.91 -14.25 18.67
C ASN A 122 -10.16 -15.64 18.05
N GLU A 123 -9.82 -16.71 18.76
CA GLU A 123 -10.15 -18.07 18.33
C GLU A 123 -11.63 -18.37 18.64
N PRO A 124 -12.40 -18.93 17.69
CA PRO A 124 -13.78 -19.30 17.95
C PRO A 124 -13.85 -20.43 18.98
N LEU A 125 -14.70 -20.25 20.00
CA LEU A 125 -15.00 -21.30 20.97
C LEU A 125 -15.99 -22.29 20.37
N SER A 126 -15.67 -23.57 20.44
CA SER A 126 -16.60 -24.62 19.99
C SER A 126 -17.83 -24.71 20.90
N ALA A 127 -18.95 -25.21 20.38
CA ALA A 127 -20.17 -25.41 21.16
C ALA A 127 -19.98 -26.28 22.42
N LEU A 128 -19.01 -27.21 22.39
CA LEU A 128 -18.63 -28.01 23.54
C LEU A 128 -17.95 -27.16 24.61
N GLU A 129 -17.02 -26.30 24.22
CA GLU A 129 -16.31 -25.39 25.12
C GLU A 129 -17.25 -24.34 25.73
N THR A 130 -18.21 -23.84 24.96
CA THR A 130 -19.26 -22.94 25.48
C THR A 130 -20.14 -23.66 26.51
N GLY A 131 -20.54 -24.91 26.22
CA GLY A 131 -21.33 -25.72 27.15
C GLY A 131 -20.57 -26.10 28.44
N GLU A 132 -19.25 -26.30 28.36
CA GLU A 132 -18.39 -26.46 29.54
C GLU A 132 -18.34 -25.18 30.38
N LEU A 133 -18.16 -24.03 29.73
CA LEU A 133 -18.12 -22.73 30.39
C LEU A 133 -19.42 -22.42 31.15
N GLU A 134 -20.57 -22.73 30.55
CA GLU A 134 -21.87 -22.62 31.21
C GLU A 134 -22.00 -23.55 32.41
N LYS A 135 -21.54 -24.80 32.32
CA LYS A 135 -21.54 -25.74 33.45
C LYS A 135 -20.67 -25.22 34.60
N PHE A 136 -19.46 -24.73 34.29
CA PHE A 136 -18.58 -24.14 35.31
C PHE A 136 -19.21 -22.91 35.95
N SER A 137 -19.85 -22.05 35.17
CA SER A 137 -20.56 -20.89 35.72
C SER A 137 -21.65 -21.31 36.69
N LYS A 138 -22.48 -22.30 36.33
CA LYS A 138 -23.56 -22.82 37.19
C LYS A 138 -23.05 -23.52 38.45
N LEU A 139 -21.89 -24.18 38.39
CA LEU A 139 -21.35 -24.96 39.51
C LEU A 139 -20.52 -24.09 40.47
N LEU A 140 -19.74 -23.15 39.94
CA LEU A 140 -18.79 -22.34 40.70
C LEU A 140 -19.36 -20.98 41.14
N LEU A 141 -20.32 -20.43 40.40
CA LEU A 141 -20.98 -19.15 40.71
C LEU A 141 -22.35 -19.33 41.37
N LYS A 142 -22.85 -20.57 41.53
CA LYS A 142 -24.00 -20.84 42.41
C LYS A 142 -23.65 -20.41 43.83
N GLN A 143 -24.38 -19.42 44.34
CA GLN A 143 -24.81 -19.38 45.73
C GLN A 143 -26.18 -20.08 45.80
#